data_AF-A0AAV1KEL3-F1
#
_entry.id   AF-A0AAV1KEL3-F1
#
_cell.length_a   1.000
_cell.length_b   1.000
_cell.length_c   1.000
_cell.angle_alpha   90.00
_cell.angle_beta   90.00
_cell.angle_gamma   90.00
#
_symmetry.space_group_name_H-M   'P 1'
#
loop_
_entity.id
_entity.type
_entity.pdbx_description
1 polymer ?
#
loop_
_entity_poly.entity_id
_entity_poly.type
_entity_poly.pdbx_seq_one_letter_code
_entity_poly.pdbx_strand_id
1 'polypeptide(L)'
;MNCPACGSNSDVEEMIKCNGCKVGYNYRCVNITSAAFREEREHLKCTFKCDFCLNITQRIRVTDDTPVRGVRTACLVEYNQSFEGNVSQAIAESLTSDEIIDKVERVIMAKTCAFETNIIQEIKNTVAVLALENSKLRQELKDANMKCSSFEQQIKCLKAKKQVLEISEKK
;
A
#
# COMPACT_ATOMS: atom_id res chain seq x y z
N MET A 1 -1.76 19.63 -25.20
CA MET A 1 -0.92 19.27 -24.02
C MET A 1 -0.41 17.86 -24.27
N ASN A 2 0.83 17.53 -23.86
CA ASN A 2 1.38 16.19 -24.10
C ASN A 2 0.86 15.22 -23.04
N CYS A 3 0.28 14.10 -23.48
CA CYS A 3 -0.08 13.00 -22.60
C CYS A 3 1.20 12.22 -22.21
N PRO A 4 1.55 12.09 -20.92
CA PRO A 4 2.75 11.35 -20.51
C PRO A 4 2.72 9.86 -20.88
N ALA A 5 1.54 9.27 -21.05
CA ALA A 5 1.40 7.84 -21.31
C ALA A 5 1.71 7.47 -22.77
N CYS A 6 1.36 8.32 -23.73
CA CYS A 6 1.54 8.04 -25.16
C CYS A 6 2.42 9.06 -25.89
N GLY A 7 2.83 10.13 -25.22
CA GLY A 7 3.63 11.21 -25.79
C GLY A 7 2.92 12.07 -26.85
N SER A 8 1.68 11.73 -27.22
CA SER A 8 0.95 12.47 -28.24
C SER A 8 0.43 13.81 -27.72
N ASN A 9 0.41 14.78 -28.62
CA ASN A 9 -0.30 16.03 -28.40
C ASN A 9 -1.79 15.76 -28.54
N SER A 10 -2.53 15.91 -27.44
CA SER A 10 -3.99 15.82 -27.43
C SER A 10 -4.61 17.19 -27.18
N ASP A 11 -5.82 17.37 -27.70
CA ASP A 11 -6.67 18.53 -27.42
C ASP A 11 -7.02 18.57 -25.93
N VAL A 12 -7.08 19.78 -25.37
CA VAL A 12 -7.32 19.98 -23.93
C VAL A 12 -8.66 19.39 -23.49
N GLU A 13 -9.64 19.32 -24.38
CA GLU A 13 -10.97 18.79 -24.09
C GLU A 13 -10.99 17.28 -23.88
N GLU A 14 -10.09 16.54 -24.53
CA GLU A 14 -9.94 15.08 -24.41
C GLU A 14 -8.97 14.67 -23.28
N MET A 15 -8.58 15.61 -22.43
CA MET A 15 -7.68 15.33 -21.32
C MET A 15 -8.38 15.30 -19.98
N ILE A 16 -7.95 14.37 -19.14
CA ILE A 16 -8.31 14.26 -17.73
C ILE A 16 -7.09 14.58 -16.87
N LYS A 17 -7.26 15.39 -15.82
CA LYS A 17 -6.17 15.75 -14.90
C LYS A 17 -6.21 14.85 -13.68
N CYS A 18 -5.07 14.25 -13.35
CA CYS A 18 -4.91 13.53 -12.10
C CYS A 18 -5.08 14.48 -10.89
N ASN A 19 -5.92 14.13 -9.94
CA ASN A 19 -6.15 14.96 -8.75
C ASN A 19 -4.91 15.01 -7.83
N GLY A 20 -4.04 14.00 -7.88
CA GLY A 20 -2.78 13.96 -7.12
C GLY A 20 -1.70 14.86 -7.72
N CYS A 21 -1.18 14.51 -8.91
CA CYS A 21 -0.04 15.22 -9.52
C CYS A 21 -0.43 16.38 -10.44
N LYS A 22 -1.73 16.59 -10.70
CA LYS A 22 -2.28 17.62 -11.60
C LYS A 22 -1.84 17.51 -13.07
N VAL A 23 -1.16 16.42 -13.44
CA VAL A 23 -0.77 16.12 -14.83
C VAL A 23 -1.98 15.67 -15.65
N GLY A 24 -2.05 16.12 -16.91
CA GLY A 24 -3.10 15.76 -17.85
C GLY A 24 -2.76 14.50 -18.63
N TYR A 25 -3.74 13.61 -18.77
CA TYR A 25 -3.67 12.37 -19.56
C TYR A 25 -4.80 12.34 -20.58
N ASN A 26 -4.57 11.71 -21.73
CA ASN A 26 -5.67 11.37 -22.62
C ASN A 26 -6.52 10.26 -21.94
N TYR A 27 -7.84 10.43 -21.88
CA TYR A 27 -8.74 9.49 -21.17
C TYR A 27 -8.60 8.05 -21.71
N ARG A 28 -8.31 7.88 -23.00
CA ARG A 28 -8.09 6.57 -23.62
C ARG A 28 -6.81 5.89 -23.16
N CYS A 29 -5.79 6.66 -22.79
CA CYS A 29 -4.52 6.12 -22.30
C CYS A 29 -4.57 5.64 -20.86
N VAL A 30 -5.66 5.95 -20.14
CA VAL A 30 -5.87 5.59 -18.73
C VAL A 30 -7.11 4.71 -18.56
N ASN A 31 -7.46 3.97 -19.60
CA ASN A 31 -8.55 2.99 -19.63
C ASN A 31 -9.95 3.55 -19.29
N ILE A 32 -10.18 4.84 -19.50
CA ILE A 32 -11.52 5.44 -19.38
C ILE A 32 -12.20 5.33 -20.75
N THR A 33 -13.45 4.87 -20.77
CA THR A 33 -14.22 4.79 -22.02
C THR A 33 -14.73 6.16 -22.44
N SER A 34 -14.95 6.38 -23.74
CA SER A 34 -15.49 7.64 -24.25
C SER A 34 -16.91 7.96 -23.74
N ALA A 35 -17.67 6.95 -23.31
CA ALA A 35 -18.98 7.13 -22.69
C ALA A 35 -18.83 7.64 -21.25
N ALA A 36 -18.04 6.93 -20.43
CA ALA A 36 -17.76 7.34 -19.05
C ALA A 36 -17.13 8.72 -18.95
N PHE A 37 -16.18 9.05 -19.85
CA PHE A 37 -15.56 10.39 -19.87
C PHE A 37 -16.57 11.52 -20.16
N ARG A 38 -17.63 11.25 -20.95
CA ARG A 38 -18.64 12.24 -21.30
C ARG A 38 -19.72 12.38 -20.23
N GLU A 39 -20.21 11.26 -19.71
CA GLU A 39 -21.31 11.22 -18.73
C GLU A 39 -20.83 11.64 -17.33
N GLU A 40 -19.63 11.21 -16.93
CA GLU A 40 -19.12 11.40 -15.56
C GLU A 40 -18.00 12.44 -15.48
N ARG A 41 -17.88 13.33 -16.47
CA ARG A 41 -16.73 14.24 -16.61
C ARG A 41 -16.43 15.03 -15.34
N GLU A 42 -17.46 15.58 -14.68
CA GLU A 42 -17.29 16.38 -13.47
C GLU A 42 -16.87 15.54 -12.26
N HIS A 43 -17.39 14.32 -12.13
CA HIS A 43 -16.99 13.40 -11.08
C HIS A 43 -15.52 12.98 -11.26
N LEU A 44 -15.16 12.58 -12.49
CA LEU A 44 -13.82 12.17 -12.88
C LEU A 44 -12.77 13.28 -12.67
N LYS A 45 -13.10 14.56 -12.87
CA LYS A 45 -12.19 15.69 -12.56
C LYS A 45 -11.78 15.73 -11.09
N CYS A 46 -12.66 15.30 -10.19
CA CYS A 46 -12.45 15.35 -8.75
C CYS A 46 -11.82 14.05 -8.22
N THR A 47 -12.15 12.91 -8.80
CA THR A 47 -11.78 11.59 -8.25
C THR A 47 -10.61 10.93 -8.96
N PHE A 48 -10.36 11.23 -10.24
CA PHE A 48 -9.35 10.53 -11.01
C PHE A 48 -7.94 10.69 -10.44
N LYS A 49 -7.25 9.57 -10.27
CA LYS A 49 -5.82 9.50 -9.95
C LYS A 49 -5.14 8.61 -10.97
N CYS A 50 -3.98 9.03 -11.47
CA CYS A 50 -3.17 8.18 -12.34
C CYS A 50 -2.49 7.06 -11.54
N ASP A 51 -2.09 5.99 -12.24
CA ASP A 51 -1.44 4.81 -11.65
C ASP A 51 -0.25 5.16 -10.77
N PHE A 52 0.55 6.16 -11.16
CA PHE A 52 1.65 6.65 -10.33
C PHE A 52 1.16 7.18 -8.97
N CYS A 53 0.11 8.01 -8.96
CA CYS A 53 -0.45 8.56 -7.73
C CYS A 53 -1.19 7.51 -6.89
N LEU A 54 -1.83 6.52 -7.53
CA LEU A 54 -2.43 5.37 -6.84
C LEU A 54 -1.36 4.53 -6.13
N ASN A 55 -0.22 4.30 -6.80
CA ASN A 55 0.89 3.52 -6.25
C ASN A 55 1.70 4.29 -5.17
N ILE A 56 1.74 5.63 -5.21
CA ILE A 56 2.38 6.43 -4.15
C ILE A 56 1.63 6.31 -2.83
N THR A 57 0.28 6.28 -2.85
CA THR A 57 -0.50 6.08 -1.62
C THR A 57 -0.36 4.69 -1.01
N GLN A 58 0.13 3.70 -1.78
CA GLN A 58 0.40 2.34 -1.31
C GLN A 58 1.84 2.13 -0.80
N ARG A 59 2.76 3.08 -1.03
CA ARG A 59 4.07 3.03 -0.38
C ARG A 59 3.88 3.36 1.09
N ILE A 60 3.92 2.30 1.90
CA ILE A 60 4.10 2.28 3.35
C ILE A 60 4.87 3.52 3.78
N ARG A 61 4.25 4.31 4.65
CA ARG A 61 4.91 5.41 5.36
C ARG A 61 6.08 4.81 6.12
N VAL A 62 7.27 4.86 5.54
CA VAL A 62 8.50 4.90 6.32
C VAL A 62 8.34 6.13 7.21
N THR A 63 8.31 5.89 8.51
CA THR A 63 8.16 6.88 9.57
C THR A 63 9.20 7.98 9.39
N ASP A 64 8.76 9.12 8.86
CA ASP A 64 9.45 10.39 9.01
C ASP A 64 8.62 11.20 10.00
N ASP A 65 9.18 11.41 11.20
CA ASP A 65 8.57 12.07 12.36
C ASP A 65 8.39 13.58 12.13
N THR A 66 7.73 13.95 11.04
CA THR A 66 7.27 15.33 10.84
C THR A 66 5.81 15.45 11.33
N PRO A 67 5.54 16.28 12.36
CA PRO A 67 4.19 16.46 12.86
C PRO A 67 3.39 17.29 11.85
N VAL A 68 2.65 16.62 10.98
CA VAL A 68 1.75 17.30 10.03
C VAL A 68 0.54 17.81 10.82
N ARG A 69 0.42 19.14 10.91
CA ARG A 69 -0.77 19.83 11.43
C ARG A 69 -2.02 19.33 10.70
N GLY A 70 -3.06 19.08 11.49
CA GLY A 70 -4.22 18.29 11.14
C GLY A 70 -4.90 18.64 9.81
N VAL A 71 -5.23 17.57 9.08
CA VAL A 71 -6.36 17.53 8.17
C VAL A 71 -7.10 16.24 8.46
N ARG A 72 -8.40 16.34 8.72
CA ARG A 72 -9.30 15.20 8.86
C ARG A 72 -9.32 14.45 7.53
N THR A 73 -8.65 13.31 7.45
CA THR A 73 -8.82 12.39 6.32
C THR A 73 -9.80 11.30 6.76
N ALA A 74 -11.04 11.45 6.32
CA ALA A 74 -12.02 10.38 6.34
C ALA A 74 -11.45 9.17 5.58
N CYS A 75 -11.52 7.99 6.19
CA CYS A 75 -11.31 6.73 5.50
C CYS A 75 -12.31 6.62 4.34
N LEU A 76 -11.83 6.75 3.10
CA LEU A 76 -12.52 6.24 1.93
C LEU A 76 -11.82 4.96 1.52
N VAL A 77 -12.38 3.84 1.98
CA VAL A 77 -12.12 2.51 1.45
C VAL A 77 -12.81 2.48 0.08
N GLU A 78 -12.05 2.61 -1.00
CA GLU A 78 -12.57 2.41 -2.37
C GLU A 78 -12.77 0.91 -2.61
N TYR A 79 -13.99 0.43 -2.35
CA TYR A 79 -14.45 -0.92 -2.64
C TYR A 79 -14.86 -1.02 -4.11
N ASN A 80 -13.89 -1.18 -5.02
CA ASN A 80 -14.17 -1.57 -6.40
C ASN A 80 -14.18 -3.10 -6.51
N GLN A 81 -15.31 -3.72 -6.18
CA GLN A 81 -15.66 -5.03 -6.72
C GLN A 81 -16.94 -4.86 -7.55
N SER A 82 -16.79 -5.08 -8.85
CA SER A 82 -17.86 -5.17 -9.84
C SER A 82 -18.98 -6.08 -9.32
N PHE A 83 -20.13 -5.48 -9.02
CA PHE A 83 -21.37 -6.19 -8.78
C PHE A 83 -22.05 -6.49 -10.12
N GLU A 84 -21.39 -7.27 -10.97
CA GLU A 84 -22.03 -7.89 -12.14
C GLU A 84 -22.02 -9.40 -11.91
N GLY A 85 -22.95 -9.83 -11.06
CA GLY A 85 -23.15 -11.23 -10.73
C GLY A 85 -24.62 -11.47 -10.43
N ASN A 86 -25.39 -11.67 -11.50
CA ASN A 86 -26.72 -12.27 -11.51
C ASN A 86 -27.82 -11.55 -10.71
N VAL A 87 -28.28 -10.40 -11.22
CA VAL A 87 -29.66 -9.90 -10.99
C VAL A 87 -30.45 -10.03 -12.30
N SER A 88 -30.29 -11.15 -12.99
CA SER A 88 -31.14 -11.54 -14.10
C SER A 88 -31.67 -12.91 -13.78
N GLN A 89 -33.00 -13.00 -13.69
CA GLN A 89 -33.80 -14.23 -13.60
C GLN A 89 -34.23 -14.67 -12.20
N ALA A 90 -35.08 -13.88 -11.53
CA ALA A 90 -36.22 -14.38 -10.75
C ALA A 90 -37.04 -13.23 -10.14
N ILE A 91 -37.92 -12.55 -10.90
CA ILE A 91 -39.08 -11.87 -10.31
C ILE A 91 -40.26 -11.97 -11.30
N ALA A 92 -40.89 -13.15 -11.31
CA ALA A 92 -42.29 -13.32 -11.67
C ALA A 92 -43.16 -13.51 -10.41
N GLU A 93 -42.61 -13.27 -9.22
CA GLU A 93 -43.27 -13.40 -7.93
C GLU A 93 -43.11 -12.08 -7.17
N SER A 94 -44.22 -11.47 -6.76
CA SER A 94 -44.19 -10.26 -5.95
C SER A 94 -43.67 -10.59 -4.56
N LEU A 95 -42.35 -10.55 -4.38
CA LEU A 95 -41.73 -10.65 -3.07
C LEU A 95 -42.25 -9.52 -2.19
N THR A 96 -42.64 -9.87 -0.97
CA THR A 96 -43.00 -8.90 0.05
C THR A 96 -41.77 -8.10 0.48
N SER A 97 -41.99 -6.90 1.01
CA SER A 97 -40.89 -6.06 1.51
C SER A 97 -40.02 -6.80 2.53
N ASP A 98 -40.61 -7.63 3.37
CA ASP A 98 -39.91 -8.39 4.42
C ASP A 98 -38.98 -9.46 3.84
N GLU A 99 -39.39 -10.15 2.77
CA GLU A 99 -38.56 -11.15 2.09
C GLU A 99 -37.36 -10.51 1.36
N ILE A 100 -37.53 -9.29 0.87
CA ILE A 100 -36.43 -8.51 0.27
C ILE A 100 -35.44 -8.11 1.37
N ILE A 101 -35.93 -7.60 2.51
CA ILE A 101 -35.09 -7.22 3.65
C ILE A 101 -34.27 -8.42 4.14
N ASP A 102 -34.91 -9.57 4.38
CA ASP A 102 -34.23 -10.79 4.85
C ASP A 102 -33.17 -11.30 3.84
N LYS A 103 -33.43 -11.17 2.53
CA LYS A 103 -32.41 -11.47 1.51
C LYS A 103 -31.24 -10.49 1.55
N VAL A 104 -31.51 -9.19 1.67
CA VAL A 104 -30.47 -8.16 1.75
C VAL A 104 -29.61 -8.35 3.00
N GLU A 105 -30.23 -8.59 4.16
CA GLU A 105 -29.52 -8.84 5.42
C GLU A 105 -28.60 -10.06 5.32
N ARG A 106 -29.08 -11.18 4.76
CA ARG A 106 -28.24 -12.37 4.55
C ARG A 106 -27.05 -12.10 3.64
N VAL A 107 -27.24 -11.35 2.55
CA VAL A 107 -26.15 -10.99 1.64
C VAL A 107 -25.13 -10.09 2.34
N ILE A 108 -25.60 -9.08 3.09
CA ILE A 108 -24.74 -8.18 3.85
C ILE A 108 -23.93 -8.98 4.89
N MET A 109 -24.58 -9.82 5.71
CA MET A 109 -23.90 -10.63 6.72
C MET A 109 -22.85 -11.56 6.11
N ALA A 110 -23.19 -12.24 5.00
CA ALA A 110 -22.25 -13.13 4.31
C ALA A 110 -21.02 -12.37 3.78
N LYS A 111 -21.24 -11.18 3.19
CA LYS A 111 -20.16 -10.33 2.68
C LYS A 111 -19.29 -9.78 3.81
N THR A 112 -19.89 -9.35 4.92
CA THR A 112 -19.15 -8.88 6.11
C THR A 112 -18.30 -10.00 6.67
N CYS A 113 -18.84 -11.22 6.87
CA CYS A 113 -18.07 -12.36 7.36
C CYS A 113 -16.88 -12.71 6.44
N ALA A 114 -17.10 -12.69 5.13
CA ALA A 114 -16.04 -12.97 4.15
C ALA A 114 -14.95 -11.91 4.19
N PHE A 115 -15.33 -10.63 4.30
CA PHE A 115 -14.39 -9.51 4.41
C PHE A 115 -13.56 -9.58 5.69
N GLU A 116 -14.21 -9.83 6.84
CA GLU A 116 -13.53 -10.02 8.13
C GLU A 116 -12.52 -11.17 8.06
N THR A 117 -12.90 -12.30 7.47
CA THR A 117 -12.02 -13.45 7.32
C THR A 117 -10.80 -13.12 6.47
N ASN A 118 -10.99 -12.40 5.36
CA ASN A 118 -9.90 -11.98 4.49
C ASN A 118 -8.93 -11.02 5.19
N ILE A 119 -9.44 -10.00 5.88
CA ILE A 119 -8.61 -9.07 6.66
C ILE A 119 -7.82 -9.81 7.72
N ILE A 120 -8.47 -10.69 8.50
CA ILE A 120 -7.80 -11.44 9.56
C ILE A 120 -6.69 -12.31 8.97
N GLN A 121 -6.92 -12.94 7.81
CA GLN A 121 -5.91 -13.75 7.15
C GLN A 121 -4.73 -12.91 6.64
N GLU A 122 -4.99 -11.73 6.07
CA GLU A 122 -3.95 -10.81 5.62
C GLU A 122 -3.10 -10.32 6.79
N ILE A 123 -3.73 -9.90 7.89
CA ILE A 123 -3.04 -9.50 9.12
C ILE A 123 -2.17 -10.66 9.65
N LYS A 124 -2.71 -11.88 9.69
CA LYS A 124 -1.95 -13.06 10.14
C LYS A 124 -0.70 -13.29 9.27
N ASN A 125 -0.84 -13.16 7.96
CA ASN A 125 0.28 -13.33 7.02
C ASN A 125 1.34 -12.25 7.26
N THR A 126 0.95 -10.98 7.40
CA THR A 126 1.87 -9.87 7.70
C THR A 126 2.58 -10.07 9.03
N VAL A 127 1.86 -10.46 10.07
CA VAL A 127 2.45 -10.75 11.39
C VAL A 127 3.46 -11.89 11.32
N ALA A 128 3.18 -12.95 10.55
CA ALA A 128 4.10 -14.06 10.36
C ALA A 128 5.42 -13.63 9.68
N VAL A 129 5.33 -12.80 8.63
CA VAL A 129 6.52 -12.25 7.95
C VAL A 129 7.34 -11.39 8.91
N LEU A 130 6.69 -10.47 9.63
CA LEU A 130 7.37 -9.61 10.60
C LEU A 130 8.04 -10.41 11.74
N ALA A 131 7.39 -11.48 12.22
CA ALA A 131 7.96 -12.35 13.24
C ALA A 131 9.23 -13.05 12.74
N LEU A 132 9.23 -13.51 11.48
CA LEU A 132 10.38 -14.14 10.85
C LEU A 132 11.55 -13.15 10.68
N GLU A 133 11.27 -11.94 10.18
CA GLU A 133 12.28 -10.89 10.04
C GLU A 133 12.86 -10.47 11.39
N ASN A 134 12.03 -10.34 12.43
CA ASN A 134 12.50 -10.00 13.77
C ASN A 134 13.44 -11.08 14.33
N SER A 135 13.12 -12.35 14.10
CA SER A 135 13.99 -13.48 14.48
C SER A 135 15.34 -13.41 13.77
N LYS A 136 15.34 -13.14 12.46
CA LYS A 136 16.56 -12.99 11.66
C LYS A 136 17.44 -11.84 12.16
N LEU A 137 16.85 -10.66 12.38
CA LEU A 137 17.57 -9.49 12.90
C LEU A 137 18.16 -9.74 14.29
N ARG A 138 17.45 -10.45 15.17
CA ARG A 138 17.98 -10.83 16.50
C ARG A 138 19.19 -11.75 16.37
N GLN A 139 19.16 -12.68 15.42
CA GLN A 139 20.28 -13.59 15.17
C GLN A 139 21.48 -12.83 14.60
N GLU A 140 21.28 -11.95 13.61
CA GLU A 140 22.34 -11.11 13.04
C GLU A 140 22.97 -10.20 14.11
N LEU A 141 22.16 -9.62 14.99
CA LEU A 141 22.63 -8.81 16.12
C LEU A 141 23.51 -9.63 17.08
N LYS A 142 23.09 -10.86 17.38
CA LYS A 142 23.87 -11.79 18.22
C LYS A 142 25.22 -12.11 17.58
N ASP A 143 25.24 -12.40 16.29
CA ASP A 143 26.47 -12.74 15.56
C ASP A 143 27.41 -11.54 15.45
N ALA A 144 26.88 -10.35 15.21
CA ALA A 144 27.65 -9.10 15.23
C ALA A 144 28.28 -8.86 16.61
N ASN A 145 27.52 -9.02 17.69
CA ASN A 145 28.02 -8.86 19.06
C ASN A 145 29.15 -9.84 19.37
N MET A 146 29.03 -11.12 18.98
CA MET A 146 30.10 -12.10 19.17
C MET A 146 31.39 -11.71 18.42
N LYS A 147 31.27 -11.19 17.19
CA LYS A 147 32.41 -10.69 16.42
C LYS A 147 33.06 -9.48 17.10
N CYS A 148 32.26 -8.52 17.57
CA CYS A 148 32.76 -7.36 18.30
C CYS A 148 33.55 -7.79 19.55
N SER A 149 33.01 -8.69 20.37
CA SER A 149 33.72 -9.21 21.55
C SER A 149 35.04 -9.90 21.20
N SER A 150 35.09 -10.66 20.10
CA SER A 150 36.32 -11.28 19.62
C SER A 150 37.36 -10.23 19.22
N PHE A 151 36.97 -9.20 18.47
CA PHE A 151 37.87 -8.12 18.09
C PHE A 151 38.37 -7.33 19.31
N GLU A 152 37.51 -7.06 20.29
CA GLU A 152 37.92 -6.41 21.54
C GLU A 152 38.98 -7.23 22.29
N GLN A 153 38.83 -8.56 22.35
CA GLN A 153 39.83 -9.44 22.95
C GLN A 153 41.15 -9.42 22.17
N GLN A 154 41.09 -9.48 20.84
CA GLN A 154 42.29 -9.39 19.99
C GLN A 154 43.02 -8.06 20.17
N ILE A 155 42.29 -6.94 20.22
CA ILE A 155 42.87 -5.61 20.48
C ILE A 155 43.56 -5.59 21.85
N LYS A 156 42.94 -6.15 22.90
CA LYS A 156 43.56 -6.24 24.22
C LYS A 156 44.87 -7.05 24.19
N CYS A 157 44.86 -8.22 23.54
CA CYS A 157 46.06 -9.06 23.38
C CYS A 157 47.18 -8.34 22.61
N LEU A 158 46.84 -7.64 21.52
CA LEU A 158 47.81 -6.89 20.73
C LEU A 158 48.40 -5.70 21.50
N LYS A 159 47.58 -4.98 22.26
CA LYS A 159 48.05 -3.90 23.15
C LYS A 159 49.04 -4.43 24.20
N ALA A 160 48.75 -5.56 24.82
CA ALA A 160 49.65 -6.20 25.79
C ALA A 160 50.98 -6.63 25.13
N LYS A 161 50.94 -7.27 23.96
CA LYS A 161 52.15 -7.66 23.21
C LYS A 161 53.00 -6.45 22.84
N LYS A 162 52.38 -5.37 22.37
CA LYS A 162 53.08 -4.12 22.03
C LYS A 162 53.83 -3.55 23.24
N GLN A 163 53.20 -3.51 24.42
CA GLN A 163 53.84 -3.03 25.65
C GLN A 163 55.07 -3.86 26.04
N VAL A 164 55.00 -5.19 25.91
CA VAL A 164 56.13 -6.08 26.20
C VAL A 164 57.31 -5.79 25.26
N LEU A 165 57.05 -5.64 23.97
CA LEU A 165 58.08 -5.33 22.97
C LEU A 165 58.76 -3.98 23.24
N GLU A 166 57.98 -2.94 23.53
CA GLU A 166 58.50 -1.61 23.87
C GLU A 166 59.37 -1.60 25.13
N ILE A 167 59.12 -2.51 26.08
CA ILE A 167 59.96 -2.68 27.28
C ILE A 167 61.26 -3.40 26.93
N SER A 168 61.22 -4.41 26.05
CA SER A 168 62.42 -5.14 25.64
C SER A 168 63.38 -4.34 24.78
N GLU A 169 62.88 -3.40 23.96
CA GLU A 169 63.71 -2.53 23.11
C GLU A 169 64.42 -1.41 23.89
N LYS A 170 64.00 -1.14 25.14
CA LYS A 170 64.58 -0.10 26.01
C LYS A 170 65.64 -0.63 26.98
N LYS A 171 65.95 -1.93 26.95
CA LYS A 171 66.99 -2.57 27.77
C LYS A 171 68.20 -2.90 26.90
#